data_AF-A0A920TWW2-F1
#
_entry.id   AF-A0A920TWW2-F1
#
_cell.length_a   1.000
_cell.length_b   1.000
_cell.length_c   1.000
_cell.angle_alpha   90.00
_cell.angle_beta   90.00
_cell.angle_gamma   90.00
#
_symmetry.space_group_name_H-M   'P 1'
#
loop_
_entity.id
_entity.type
_entity.pdbx_description
1 polymer ?
#
loop_
_entity_poly.entity_id
_entity_poly.type
_entity_poly.pdbx_seq_one_letter_code
_entity_poly.pdbx_strand_id
1 'polypeptide(L)'
;MWHAFEKVAEAKKYSDYGMQLDSQLNRMVFSLQYICRATKGIPLDGWSRTIVSQIEKDGKEKAYEYYINLGRDRHDVEKWIFFGEMVIESKKRNISYESVSKSISRSANMVSLYEELSLKVLDEESFKSFLTQASTLLSVIKDSFVSDSNIAISIKEENFLSIHDLEADRLKAPGK
;
A
#
# COMPACT_ATOMS: atom_id res chain seq x y z
N MET A 1 3.90 18.42 2.02
CA MET A 1 2.83 19.26 2.62
C MET A 1 3.21 19.77 4.00
N TRP A 2 3.74 18.93 4.89
CA TRP A 2 4.02 19.31 6.28
C TRP A 2 4.78 20.64 6.42
N HIS A 3 5.80 20.87 5.59
CA HIS A 3 6.56 22.11 5.59
C HIS A 3 5.70 23.37 5.35
N ALA A 4 4.63 23.30 4.56
CA ALA A 4 3.73 24.44 4.33
C ALA A 4 3.00 24.87 5.62
N PHE A 5 2.64 23.90 6.47
CA PHE A 5 2.04 24.15 7.78
C PHE A 5 3.06 24.71 8.79
N GLU A 6 4.32 24.30 8.72
CA GLU A 6 5.37 24.73 9.65
C GLU A 6 5.85 26.18 9.45
N LYS A 7 5.57 26.79 8.29
CA LYS A 7 6.04 28.15 7.95
C LYS A 7 5.32 29.26 8.70
N VAL A 8 4.09 29.03 9.20
CA VAL A 8 3.24 30.05 9.81
C VAL A 8 2.74 29.56 11.17
N ALA A 9 2.83 30.41 12.20
CA ALA A 9 2.56 30.03 13.59
C ALA A 9 1.13 29.53 13.81
N GLU A 10 0.17 30.14 13.12
CA GLU A 10 -1.25 29.79 13.13
C GLU A 10 -1.49 28.42 12.50
N ALA A 11 -0.78 28.13 11.39
CA ALA A 11 -0.90 26.87 10.66
C ALA A 11 -0.19 25.71 11.36
N LYS A 12 0.89 25.99 12.09
CA LYS A 12 1.70 24.98 12.78
C LYS A 12 0.89 24.11 13.76
N LYS A 13 -0.19 24.64 14.34
CA LYS A 13 -1.12 23.88 15.20
C LYS A 13 -1.83 22.74 14.46
N TYR A 14 -1.81 22.77 13.13
CA TYR A 14 -2.46 21.82 12.23
C TYR A 14 -1.44 20.97 11.46
N SER A 15 -0.16 20.98 11.84
CA SER A 15 0.90 20.24 11.14
C SER A 15 0.64 18.73 11.01
N ASP A 16 -0.15 18.15 11.92
CA ASP A 16 -0.62 16.75 11.82
C ASP A 16 -1.41 16.48 10.53
N TYR A 17 -2.18 17.47 10.02
CA TYR A 17 -2.83 17.36 8.72
C TYR A 17 -1.81 17.28 7.60
N GLY A 18 -0.76 18.11 7.66
CA GLY A 18 0.34 18.08 6.69
C GLY A 18 1.05 16.73 6.67
N MET A 19 1.39 16.17 7.84
CA MET A 19 1.99 14.84 7.95
C MET A 19 1.08 13.73 7.43
N GLN A 20 -0.22 13.78 7.76
CA GLN A 20 -1.18 12.81 7.26
C GLN A 20 -1.33 12.90 5.74
N LEU A 21 -1.40 14.10 5.17
CA LEU A 21 -1.44 14.29 3.71
C LEU A 21 -0.19 13.69 3.05
N ASP A 22 0.99 13.96 3.58
CA ASP A 22 2.26 13.40 3.06
C ASP A 22 2.22 11.86 3.07
N SER A 23 1.83 11.27 4.20
CA SER A 23 1.75 9.81 4.36
C SER A 23 0.68 9.17 3.48
N GLN A 24 -0.54 9.70 3.48
CA GLN A 24 -1.66 9.10 2.75
C GLN A 24 -1.53 9.29 1.24
N LEU A 25 -1.03 10.44 0.77
CA LEU A 25 -0.74 10.61 -0.66
C LEU A 25 0.32 9.61 -1.14
N ASN A 26 1.40 9.44 -0.39
CA ASN A 26 2.42 8.46 -0.71
C ASN A 26 1.84 7.04 -0.77
N ARG A 27 1.01 6.66 0.21
CA ARG A 27 0.32 5.36 0.19
C ARG A 27 -0.52 5.18 -1.07
N MET A 28 -1.30 6.19 -1.46
CA MET A 28 -2.10 6.16 -2.69
C MET A 28 -1.24 5.91 -3.93
N VAL A 29 -0.12 6.64 -4.05
CA VAL A 29 0.81 6.51 -5.18
C VAL A 29 1.44 5.12 -5.22
N PHE A 30 1.86 4.59 -4.07
CA PHE A 30 2.42 3.23 -4.01
C PHE A 30 1.39 2.17 -4.41
N SER A 31 0.16 2.29 -3.93
CA SER A 31 -0.94 1.39 -4.30
C SER A 31 -1.24 1.42 -5.81
N LEU A 32 -1.20 2.59 -6.44
CA LEU A 32 -1.33 2.70 -7.90
C LEU A 32 -0.13 2.09 -8.65
N GLN A 33 1.09 2.25 -8.15
CA GLN A 33 2.26 1.60 -8.72
C GLN A 33 2.22 0.07 -8.57
N TYR A 34 1.69 -0.41 -7.44
CA TYR A 34 1.50 -1.83 -7.18
C TYR A 34 0.49 -2.43 -8.15
N ILE A 35 -0.71 -1.84 -8.29
CA ILE A 35 -1.75 -2.42 -9.15
C ILE A 35 -1.33 -2.52 -10.61
N CYS A 36 -0.49 -1.61 -11.11
CA CYS A 36 0.08 -1.67 -12.45
C CYS A 36 0.83 -2.99 -12.71
N ARG A 37 1.50 -3.53 -11.69
CA ARG A 37 2.23 -4.81 -11.75
C ARG A 37 1.35 -6.00 -11.38
N ALA A 38 0.29 -5.76 -10.60
CA ALA A 38 -0.56 -6.78 -10.01
C ALA A 38 -1.90 -7.02 -10.75
N THR A 39 -2.06 -6.48 -11.97
CA THR A 39 -3.32 -6.57 -12.75
C THR A 39 -3.76 -8.00 -13.05
N LYS A 40 -2.81 -8.95 -13.08
CA LYS A 40 -3.01 -10.37 -13.36
C LYS A 40 -2.77 -11.28 -12.14
N GLY A 41 -2.75 -10.70 -10.95
CA GLY A 41 -2.45 -11.39 -9.70
C GLY A 41 -1.26 -10.78 -8.97
N ILE A 42 -1.01 -11.25 -7.75
CA ILE A 42 0.05 -10.76 -6.88
C ILE A 42 1.43 -11.05 -7.51
N PRO A 43 2.29 -10.04 -7.73
CA PRO A 43 3.67 -10.26 -8.17
C PRO A 43 4.46 -11.04 -7.11
N LEU A 44 5.18 -12.08 -7.52
CA LEU A 44 5.93 -12.95 -6.60
C LEU A 44 7.42 -12.69 -6.70
N ASP A 45 8.09 -12.71 -5.54
CA ASP A 45 9.54 -12.85 -5.45
C ASP A 45 9.96 -14.34 -5.48
N GLY A 46 11.26 -14.61 -5.28
CA GLY A 46 11.80 -15.97 -5.32
C GLY A 46 11.20 -16.88 -4.26
N TRP A 47 11.09 -16.40 -3.02
CA TRP A 47 10.57 -17.16 -1.88
C TRP A 47 9.06 -17.42 -2.00
N SER A 48 8.31 -16.38 -2.36
CA SER A 48 6.87 -16.44 -2.60
C SER A 48 6.53 -17.48 -3.68
N ARG A 49 7.33 -17.54 -4.76
CA ARG A 49 7.18 -18.58 -5.80
C ARG A 49 7.34 -19.99 -5.23
N THR A 50 8.30 -20.22 -4.34
CA THR A 50 8.53 -21.53 -3.72
C THR A 50 7.34 -21.97 -2.89
N ILE A 51 6.84 -21.11 -1.99
CA ILE A 51 5.66 -21.42 -1.16
C ILE A 51 4.44 -21.71 -2.03
N VAL A 52 4.16 -20.85 -3.00
CA VAL A 52 2.99 -20.99 -3.88
C VAL A 52 3.07 -22.28 -4.70
N SER A 53 4.23 -22.57 -5.30
CA SER A 53 4.44 -23.80 -6.07
C SER A 53 4.28 -25.05 -5.20
N GLN A 54 4.71 -25.00 -3.94
CA GLN A 54 4.58 -26.11 -3.01
C GLN A 54 3.10 -26.38 -2.66
N ILE A 55 2.33 -25.32 -2.40
CA ILE A 55 0.89 -25.43 -2.12
C ILE A 55 0.13 -25.95 -3.34
N GLU A 56 0.43 -25.45 -4.54
CA GLU A 56 -0.23 -25.91 -5.77
C GLU A 56 0.07 -27.38 -6.09
N LYS A 57 1.28 -27.85 -5.77
CA LYS A 57 1.71 -29.22 -6.04
C LYS A 57 1.18 -30.22 -5.01
N ASP A 58 1.36 -29.91 -3.73
CA ASP A 58 1.18 -30.90 -2.65
C ASP A 58 -0.08 -30.63 -1.80
N GLY A 59 -0.74 -29.48 -1.98
CA GLY A 59 -1.84 -29.03 -1.15
C GLY A 59 -1.36 -28.30 0.11
N LYS A 60 -2.23 -27.48 0.70
CA LYS A 60 -1.88 -26.62 1.83
C LYS A 60 -1.49 -27.40 3.08
N GLU A 61 -2.15 -28.52 3.35
CA GLU A 61 -1.88 -29.35 4.53
C GLU A 61 -0.47 -29.95 4.46
N LYS A 62 -0.08 -30.48 3.29
CA LYS A 62 1.28 -31.03 3.11
C LYS A 62 2.34 -29.94 3.07
N ALA A 63 2.04 -28.77 2.49
CA ALA A 63 2.94 -27.63 2.53
C ALA A 63 3.16 -27.14 3.97
N TYR A 64 2.11 -27.10 4.78
CA TYR A 64 2.19 -26.76 6.20
C TYR A 64 3.08 -27.76 6.96
N GLU A 65 2.78 -29.06 6.85
CA GLU A 65 3.56 -30.13 7.50
C GLU A 65 5.04 -30.09 7.09
N TYR A 66 5.32 -29.84 5.81
CA TYR A 66 6.68 -29.71 5.31
C TYR A 66 7.48 -28.64 6.08
N TYR A 67 6.93 -27.43 6.23
CA TYR A 67 7.65 -26.35 6.93
C TYR A 67 7.73 -26.57 8.44
N ILE A 68 6.71 -27.16 9.06
CA ILE A 68 6.76 -27.53 10.49
C ILE A 68 7.86 -28.57 10.73
N ASN A 69 8.00 -29.57 9.86
CA ASN A 69 9.04 -30.60 9.97
C ASN A 69 10.46 -30.04 9.73
N LEU A 70 10.58 -28.90 9.04
CA LEU A 70 11.82 -28.13 8.94
C LEU A 70 12.12 -27.26 10.17
N GLY A 71 11.30 -27.34 11.22
CA GLY A 71 11.46 -26.57 12.46
C GLY A 71 11.05 -25.10 12.34
N ARG A 72 10.19 -24.75 11.37
CA ARG A 72 9.66 -23.39 11.24
C ARG A 72 8.61 -23.11 12.31
N ASP A 73 8.52 -21.85 12.71
CA ASP A 73 7.51 -21.41 13.67
C ASP A 73 6.11 -21.58 13.09
N ARG A 74 5.19 -22.09 13.92
CA ARG A 74 3.81 -22.38 13.49
C ARG A 74 3.11 -21.14 12.96
N HIS A 75 3.24 -20.02 13.66
CA HIS A 75 2.52 -18.79 13.32
C HIS A 75 3.02 -18.20 12.00
N ASP A 76 4.32 -18.31 11.73
CA ASP A 76 4.89 -17.85 10.46
C ASP A 76 4.49 -18.77 9.30
N VAL A 77 4.47 -20.10 9.50
CA VAL A 77 3.96 -21.04 8.50
C VAL A 77 2.48 -20.78 8.18
N GLU A 78 1.64 -20.50 9.19
CA GLU A 78 0.23 -20.13 8.97
C GLU A 78 0.09 -18.90 8.08
N LYS A 79 0.90 -17.86 8.30
CA LYS A 79 0.92 -16.67 7.43
C LYS A 79 1.36 -17.01 6.01
N TRP A 80 2.39 -17.85 5.83
CA TRP A 80 2.86 -18.27 4.51
C TRP A 80 1.81 -19.06 3.74
N ILE A 81 1.12 -19.98 4.40
CA ILE A 81 0.04 -20.76 3.79
C ILE A 81 -1.10 -19.83 3.37
N PHE A 82 -1.52 -18.93 4.26
CA PHE A 82 -2.57 -17.95 3.96
C PHE A 82 -2.18 -17.03 2.79
N PHE A 83 -0.94 -16.54 2.78
CA PHE A 83 -0.41 -15.76 1.67
C PHE A 83 -0.42 -16.55 0.36
N GLY A 84 0.01 -17.81 0.38
CA GLY A 84 -0.01 -18.68 -0.78
C GLY A 84 -1.43 -18.89 -1.33
N GLU A 85 -2.41 -19.13 -0.45
CA GLU A 85 -3.83 -19.21 -0.85
C GLU A 85 -4.32 -17.91 -1.50
N MET A 86 -3.98 -16.75 -0.93
CA MET A 86 -4.30 -15.44 -1.52
C MET A 86 -3.69 -15.26 -2.90
N VAL A 87 -2.42 -15.64 -3.08
CA VAL A 87 -1.74 -15.55 -4.37
C VAL A 87 -2.42 -16.44 -5.40
N ILE A 88 -2.71 -17.70 -5.05
CA ILE A 88 -3.38 -18.65 -5.95
C ILE A 88 -4.73 -18.10 -6.40
N GLU A 89 -5.54 -17.55 -5.48
CA GLU A 89 -6.81 -16.94 -5.84
C GLU A 89 -6.62 -15.72 -6.74
N SER A 90 -5.59 -14.89 -6.48
CA SER A 90 -5.29 -13.70 -7.27
C SER A 90 -4.95 -14.02 -8.73
N LYS A 91 -4.51 -15.23 -9.08
CA LYS A 91 -4.21 -15.63 -10.48
C LYS A 91 -5.45 -15.62 -11.38
N LYS A 92 -6.66 -15.68 -10.81
CA LYS A 92 -7.92 -15.55 -11.56
C LYS A 92 -8.23 -14.09 -11.94
N ARG A 93 -7.50 -13.13 -11.37
CA ARG A 93 -7.73 -11.70 -11.57
C ARG A 93 -7.36 -11.27 -12.98
N ASN A 94 -8.21 -10.43 -13.55
CA ASN A 94 -7.98 -9.82 -14.85
C ASN A 94 -8.46 -8.36 -14.83
N ILE A 95 -7.67 -7.48 -14.21
CA ILE A 95 -7.94 -6.04 -14.24
C ILE A 95 -7.44 -5.48 -15.58
N SER A 96 -8.28 -4.70 -16.25
CA SER A 96 -7.90 -4.03 -17.50
C SER A 96 -6.99 -2.82 -17.24
N TYR A 97 -6.09 -2.53 -18.18
CA TYR A 97 -5.29 -1.31 -18.13
C TYR A 97 -6.16 -0.04 -18.15
N GLU A 98 -7.32 -0.09 -18.82
CA GLU A 98 -8.28 1.02 -18.80
C GLU A 98 -8.81 1.30 -17.38
N SER A 99 -9.10 0.26 -16.61
CA SER A 99 -9.52 0.40 -15.21
C SER A 99 -8.43 1.08 -14.37
N VAL A 100 -7.20 0.61 -14.49
CA VAL A 100 -6.04 1.18 -13.77
C VAL A 100 -5.81 2.63 -14.20
N SER A 101 -5.88 2.91 -15.50
CA SER A 101 -5.72 4.27 -16.04
C SER A 101 -6.78 5.22 -15.48
N LYS A 102 -8.03 4.77 -15.29
CA LYS A 102 -9.08 5.59 -14.66
C LYS A 102 -8.76 5.94 -13.21
N SER A 103 -8.24 4.98 -12.44
CA SER A 103 -7.78 5.23 -11.06
C SER A 103 -6.64 6.24 -11.02
N ILE A 104 -5.63 6.08 -11.89
CA ILE A 104 -4.51 7.04 -12.02
C ILE A 104 -5.03 8.44 -12.36
N SER A 105 -5.90 8.56 -13.36
CA SER A 105 -6.45 9.86 -13.77
C SER A 105 -7.25 10.54 -12.66
N ARG A 106 -8.01 9.78 -11.85
CA ARG A 106 -8.74 10.32 -10.70
C ARG A 106 -7.79 10.83 -9.61
N SER A 107 -6.74 10.05 -9.32
CA SER A 107 -5.74 10.42 -8.32
C SER A 107 -4.84 11.58 -8.76
N ALA A 108 -4.66 11.80 -10.07
CA ALA A 108 -3.87 12.92 -10.59
C ALA A 108 -4.37 14.27 -10.07
N ASN A 109 -5.69 14.50 -10.06
CA ASN A 109 -6.27 15.74 -9.52
C ASN A 109 -5.94 15.95 -8.02
N MET A 110 -5.87 14.87 -7.24
CA MET A 110 -5.51 14.93 -5.82
C MET A 110 -4.03 15.28 -5.64
N VAL A 111 -3.16 14.72 -6.50
CA VAL A 111 -1.72 15.04 -6.52
C VAL A 111 -1.49 16.50 -6.92
N SER A 112 -2.20 17.00 -7.94
CA SER A 112 -2.12 18.41 -8.36
C SER A 112 -2.54 19.35 -7.23
N LEU A 113 -3.68 19.11 -6.58
CA LEU A 113 -4.10 19.94 -5.44
C LEU A 113 -3.11 19.86 -4.27
N TYR A 114 -2.55 18.68 -4.00
CA TYR A 114 -1.50 18.53 -3.01
C TYR A 114 -0.26 19.39 -3.35
N GLU A 115 0.18 19.38 -4.61
CA GLU A 115 1.34 20.16 -5.05
C GLU A 115 1.07 21.66 -4.88
N GLU A 116 -0.07 22.15 -5.38
CA GLU A 116 -0.51 23.54 -5.26
C GLU A 116 -0.53 24.01 -3.80
N LEU A 117 -1.17 23.23 -2.91
CA LEU A 117 -1.23 23.55 -1.48
C LEU A 117 0.16 23.52 -0.84
N SER A 118 1.05 22.63 -1.26
CA SER A 118 2.40 22.50 -0.67
C SER A 118 3.32 23.68 -0.99
N LEU A 119 3.08 24.36 -2.11
CA LEU A 119 3.83 25.52 -2.57
C LEU A 119 3.23 26.85 -2.10
N LYS A 120 2.00 26.83 -1.55
CA LYS A 120 1.28 28.02 -1.15
C LYS A 120 2.00 28.77 -0.03
N VAL A 121 2.19 30.07 -0.21
CA VAL A 121 2.60 30.99 0.85
C VAL A 121 1.33 31.40 1.59
N LEU A 122 1.34 31.26 2.91
CA LEU A 122 0.16 31.51 3.75
C LEU A 122 0.22 32.92 4.34
N ASP A 123 -0.92 33.60 4.26
CA ASP A 123 -1.25 34.84 4.95
C ASP A 123 -2.59 34.66 5.71
N GLU A 124 -2.98 35.67 6.48
CA GLU A 124 -4.21 35.60 7.29
C GLU A 124 -5.48 35.36 6.45
N GLU A 125 -5.55 35.96 5.25
CA GLU A 125 -6.71 35.85 4.37
C GLU A 125 -6.84 34.46 3.73
N SER A 126 -5.72 33.86 3.33
CA SER A 126 -5.68 32.57 2.67
C SER A 126 -5.69 31.38 3.63
N PHE A 127 -5.34 31.59 4.91
CA PHE A 127 -5.21 30.53 5.91
C PHE A 127 -6.44 29.64 6.04
N LYS A 128 -7.63 30.25 6.19
CA LYS A 128 -8.89 29.50 6.32
C LYS A 128 -9.16 28.63 5.10
N SER A 129 -8.96 29.20 3.90
CA SER A 129 -9.15 28.47 2.64
C SER A 129 -8.17 27.30 2.50
N PHE A 130 -6.93 27.48 2.95
CA PHE A 130 -5.89 26.47 2.92
C PHE A 130 -6.25 25.29 3.83
N LEU A 131 -6.66 25.55 5.07
CA LEU A 131 -7.08 24.49 6.00
C LEU A 131 -8.28 23.70 5.49
N THR A 132 -9.30 24.38 4.93
CA THR A 132 -10.45 23.71 4.33
C THR A 132 -10.01 22.81 3.17
N GLN A 133 -9.20 23.32 2.25
CA GLN A 133 -8.73 22.52 1.11
C GLN A 133 -7.87 21.33 1.54
N ALA A 134 -6.95 21.53 2.50
CA ALA A 134 -6.10 20.47 3.02
C ALA A 134 -6.91 19.37 3.72
N SER A 135 -7.90 19.74 4.55
CA SER A 135 -8.77 18.76 5.21
C SER A 135 -9.68 18.03 4.23
N THR A 136 -10.25 18.71 3.24
CA THR A 136 -11.05 18.08 2.17
C THR A 136 -10.20 17.12 1.35
N LEU A 137 -8.99 17.53 0.93
CA LEU A 137 -8.07 16.68 0.20
C LEU A 137 -7.74 15.41 0.98
N LEU A 138 -7.44 15.53 2.28
CA LEU A 138 -7.16 14.37 3.12
C LEU A 138 -8.35 13.40 3.18
N SER A 139 -9.57 13.92 3.31
CA SER A 139 -10.79 13.10 3.28
C SER A 139 -10.91 12.35 1.96
N VAL A 140 -10.79 13.07 0.84
CA VAL A 140 -10.95 12.48 -0.51
C VAL A 140 -9.90 11.41 -0.79
N ILE A 141 -8.64 11.62 -0.36
CA ILE A 141 -7.60 10.59 -0.47
C ILE A 141 -7.99 9.35 0.35
N LYS A 142 -8.39 9.52 1.61
CA LYS A 142 -8.81 8.39 2.47
C LYS A 142 -10.02 7.66 1.89
N ASP A 143 -11.00 8.39 1.37
CA ASP A 143 -12.19 7.81 0.76
C ASP A 143 -11.84 7.00 -0.50
N SER A 144 -10.81 7.40 -1.25
CA SER A 144 -10.33 6.66 -2.41
C SER A 144 -9.81 5.26 -2.05
N PHE A 145 -9.33 5.05 -0.82
CA PHE A 145 -8.79 3.75 -0.37
C PHE A 145 -9.86 2.67 -0.23
N VAL A 146 -11.13 3.07 -0.24
CA VAL A 146 -12.28 2.16 -0.17
C VAL A 146 -13.09 2.24 -1.46
N SER A 147 -13.31 3.44 -1.98
CA SER A 147 -14.18 3.67 -3.14
C SER A 147 -13.53 3.33 -4.49
N ASP A 148 -12.20 3.39 -4.60
CA ASP A 148 -11.48 2.92 -5.78
C ASP A 148 -11.01 1.47 -5.56
N SER A 149 -11.61 0.53 -6.29
CA SER A 149 -11.34 -0.89 -6.12
C SER A 149 -9.90 -1.29 -6.44
N ASN A 150 -9.21 -0.57 -7.34
CA ASN A 150 -7.81 -0.84 -7.68
C ASN A 150 -6.88 -0.40 -6.54
N ILE A 151 -7.20 0.72 -5.89
CA ILE A 151 -6.45 1.18 -4.70
C ILE A 151 -6.75 0.26 -3.51
N ALA A 152 -8.01 -0.06 -3.26
CA ALA A 152 -8.43 -0.91 -2.14
C ALA A 152 -7.78 -2.30 -2.17
N ILE A 153 -7.75 -2.96 -3.33
CA ILE A 153 -7.12 -4.27 -3.45
C ILE A 153 -5.60 -4.20 -3.27
N SER A 154 -4.96 -3.13 -3.75
CA SER A 154 -3.53 -2.91 -3.58
C SER A 154 -3.17 -2.74 -2.12
N ILE A 155 -3.91 -1.89 -1.40
CA ILE A 155 -3.72 -1.68 0.03
C ILE A 155 -3.88 -3.00 0.80
N LYS A 156 -4.90 -3.81 0.45
CA LYS A 156 -5.09 -5.12 1.06
C LYS A 156 -3.86 -5.99 0.88
N GLU A 157 -3.33 -6.08 -0.34
CA GLU A 157 -2.18 -6.93 -0.67
C GLU A 157 -0.86 -6.41 -0.08
N GLU A 158 -0.63 -5.10 -0.12
CA GLU A 158 0.54 -4.43 0.49
C GLU A 158 0.60 -4.65 2.00
N ASN A 159 -0.53 -4.55 2.70
CA ASN A 159 -0.58 -4.81 4.14
C ASN A 159 -0.15 -6.25 4.46
N PHE A 160 -0.47 -7.22 3.60
CA PHE A 160 0.01 -8.60 3.77
C PHE A 160 1.50 -8.72 3.46
N LEU A 161 1.99 -8.11 2.38
CA LEU A 161 3.41 -8.17 2.00
C LEU A 161 4.33 -7.53 3.05
N SER A 162 3.90 -6.43 3.69
CA SER A 162 4.66 -5.76 4.75
C SER A 162 4.90 -6.63 6.00
N ILE A 163 4.08 -7.67 6.19
CA ILE A 163 4.24 -8.65 7.28
C ILE A 163 5.35 -9.66 6.92
N HIS A 164 5.63 -9.88 5.62
CA HIS A 164 6.57 -10.88 5.11
C HIS A 164 7.99 -10.35 4.85
N ASP A 165 8.16 -9.05 4.57
CA ASP A 165 9.49 -8.44 4.38
C ASP A 165 10.40 -8.58 5.61
N LEU A 166 9.84 -8.86 6.80
CA LEU A 166 10.60 -9.11 8.03
C LEU A 166 11.30 -10.49 8.10
N GLU A 167 11.02 -11.41 7.18
CA GLU A 167 11.61 -12.76 7.19
C GLU A 167 12.58 -12.99 6.02
N ALA A 168 12.36 -12.37 4.85
CA ALA A 168 13.30 -12.43 3.74
C ALA A 168 14.68 -11.85 4.13
N ASP A 169 14.71 -10.85 5.01
CA ASP A 169 15.95 -10.29 5.55
C ASP A 169 16.58 -11.17 6.64
N ARG A 170 15.82 -12.00 7.37
CA ARG A 170 16.38 -12.97 8.32
C ARG A 170 17.06 -14.14 7.61
N LEU A 171 16.57 -14.54 6.45
CA LEU A 171 17.19 -15.59 5.62
C LEU A 171 18.42 -15.07 4.84
N LYS A 172 18.66 -13.75 4.80
CA LYS A 172 19.88 -13.14 4.26
C LYS A 172 21.01 -12.96 5.27
N ALA A 173 20.82 -13.33 6.53
CA ALA A 173 21.92 -13.39 7.48
C ALA A 173 22.66 -14.74 7.33
N PRO A 174 23.82 -14.82 6.63
CA PRO A 174 24.69 -15.96 6.84
C PRO A 174 25.13 -15.91 8.30
N GLY A 175 24.88 -17.00 9.04
CA GLY A 175 25.58 -17.25 10.29
C GLY A 175 27.08 -17.17 10.03
N LYS A 176 27.70 -16.12 10.55
CA LYS A 176 29.10 -16.14 10.97
C LYS A 176 29.12 -16.07 12.48
#